data_AF-G2E8K2-F1
#
_entry.id   AF-G2E8K2-F1
#
_cell.length_a   1.000
_cell.length_b   1.000
_cell.length_c   1.000
_cell.angle_alpha   90.00
_cell.angle_beta   90.00
_cell.angle_gamma   90.00
#
_symmetry.space_group_name_H-M   'P 1'
#
loop_
_entity.id
_entity.type
_entity.pdbx_description
1 polymer ?
#
loop_
_entity_poly.entity_id
_entity_poly.type
_entity_poly.pdbx_seq_one_letter_code
_entity_poly.pdbx_strand_id
1 'polypeptide(L)'
;MHETARNQPIDRAPEFPEDLPLGTLEQELGTIDLGDVRLNRRSRRVLGKLGMKPSESIPTACGGWDETRAAYRLLDQDRVTAKRVLAPHVERTEERLRAHERVLCIQDTTELDYTTKKGRMNGLGPLNYESRWGLYLHPTLAVTPDRIPLGVLDTHTWARKPGRLGQDKAASRPLEEKESARWVEGFAQVNALAEALPDTRLTYIADREGDLYDLFVEAPCPDHGADWLVRGQYHERRLSDGRTLREALADAPGRTRQTGPSRRAAPQGGACDLEGPAPSRPSAQQGHCHRALGHGDRPSQQR
;
A
#
# COMPACT_ATOMS: atom_id res chain seq x y z
N MET A 1 -45.47 5.78 -8.34
CA MET A 1 -44.97 6.35 -7.08
C MET A 1 -43.47 6.11 -7.05
N HIS A 2 -42.68 7.09 -7.50
CA HIS A 2 -41.23 6.99 -7.54
C HIS A 2 -40.67 7.68 -6.30
N GLU A 3 -40.07 6.89 -5.42
CA GLU A 3 -39.34 7.39 -4.27
C GLU A 3 -37.96 7.85 -4.76
N THR A 4 -37.80 9.17 -4.83
CA THR A 4 -36.53 9.84 -5.09
C THR A 4 -35.60 9.55 -3.92
N ALA A 5 -34.61 8.68 -4.13
CA ALA A 5 -33.49 8.50 -3.22
C ALA A 5 -32.82 9.87 -2.99
N ARG A 6 -33.01 10.42 -1.79
CA ARG A 6 -32.41 11.70 -1.39
C ARG A 6 -30.90 11.52 -1.33
N ASN A 7 -30.23 12.30 -2.16
CA ASN A 7 -28.78 12.46 -2.17
C ASN A 7 -28.36 13.00 -0.79
N GLN A 8 -27.80 12.16 0.08
CA GLN A 8 -27.24 12.63 1.35
C GLN A 8 -25.88 13.31 1.10
N PRO A 9 -25.57 14.42 1.78
CA PRO A 9 -24.31 15.12 1.63
C PRO A 9 -23.13 14.24 2.10
N ILE A 10 -22.04 14.28 1.32
CA ILE A 10 -20.80 13.49 1.49
C ILE A 10 -19.98 13.89 2.74
N ASP A 11 -20.51 14.74 3.61
CA ASP A 11 -19.77 15.43 4.68
C ASP A 11 -19.91 14.81 6.08
N ARG A 12 -20.60 13.66 6.21
CA ARG A 12 -20.64 12.94 7.47
C ARG A 12 -19.43 12.00 7.54
N ALA A 13 -18.56 12.19 8.54
CA ALA A 13 -17.54 11.20 8.84
C ALA A 13 -18.22 9.84 9.01
N PRO A 14 -17.67 8.76 8.42
CA PRO A 14 -18.26 7.44 8.57
C PRO A 14 -18.38 7.11 10.05
N GLU A 15 -19.60 6.88 10.51
CA GLU A 15 -19.86 6.40 11.87
C GLU A 15 -19.33 4.97 11.92
N PHE A 16 -18.26 4.72 12.68
CA PHE A 16 -17.71 3.37 12.84
C PHE A 16 -18.74 2.53 13.60
N PRO A 17 -19.20 1.41 13.04
CA PRO A 17 -20.12 0.51 13.73
C PRO A 17 -19.52 0.05 15.05
N GLU A 18 -20.29 0.16 16.14
CA GLU A 18 -19.86 -0.28 17.49
C GLU A 18 -19.63 -1.80 17.57
N ASP A 19 -20.15 -2.56 16.59
CA ASP A 19 -20.10 -4.02 16.49
C ASP A 19 -18.98 -4.55 15.60
N LEU A 20 -18.16 -3.69 14.96
CA LEU A 20 -16.94 -4.16 14.31
C LEU A 20 -15.97 -4.64 15.39
N PRO A 21 -15.60 -5.94 15.42
CA PRO A 21 -14.70 -6.47 16.43
C PRO A 21 -13.27 -6.08 16.08
N LEU A 22 -12.95 -4.78 16.16
CA LEU A 22 -11.59 -4.29 16.06
C LEU A 22 -10.90 -4.58 17.40
N GLY A 23 -10.32 -5.77 17.49
CA GLY A 23 -9.47 -6.16 18.60
C GLY A 23 -8.14 -5.39 18.59
N THR A 24 -7.33 -5.61 19.64
CA THR A 24 -5.94 -5.16 19.62
C THR A 24 -5.18 -5.85 18.49
N LEU A 25 -4.07 -5.26 18.02
CA LEU A 25 -3.22 -5.89 16.99
C LEU A 25 -2.71 -7.28 17.43
N GLU A 26 -2.56 -7.50 18.73
CA GLU A 26 -2.22 -8.81 19.28
C GLU A 26 -3.34 -9.86 19.11
N GLN A 27 -4.61 -9.43 19.21
CA GLN A 27 -5.78 -10.29 18.98
C GLN A 27 -5.95 -10.56 17.48
N GLU A 28 -5.83 -9.52 16.65
CA GLU A 28 -5.89 -9.60 15.19
C GLU A 28 -4.88 -10.62 14.65
N LEU A 29 -3.66 -10.59 15.20
CA LEU A 29 -2.57 -11.47 14.78
C LEU A 29 -2.43 -12.71 15.68
N GLY A 30 -3.49 -13.06 16.39
CA GLY A 30 -3.48 -14.13 17.40
C GLY A 30 -3.18 -15.52 16.82
N THR A 31 -3.58 -15.78 15.56
CA THR A 31 -3.40 -17.05 14.85
C THR A 31 -2.05 -17.15 14.11
N ILE A 32 -1.13 -16.20 14.32
CA ILE A 32 0.14 -16.18 13.59
C ILE A 32 0.90 -17.51 13.67
N ASP A 33 1.24 -18.05 12.51
CA ASP A 33 2.05 -19.25 12.38
C ASP A 33 3.30 -19.07 11.50
N LEU A 34 4.44 -19.06 12.18
CA LEU A 34 5.78 -18.98 11.61
C LEU A 34 6.48 -20.35 11.60
N GLY A 35 5.79 -21.42 12.01
CA GLY A 35 6.32 -22.77 12.13
C GLY A 35 7.26 -22.98 13.32
N ASP A 36 7.26 -22.07 14.30
CA ASP A 36 7.95 -22.22 15.60
C ASP A 36 7.14 -21.50 16.68
N VAL A 37 6.72 -22.23 17.71
CA VAL A 37 5.88 -21.72 18.81
C VAL A 37 6.52 -20.55 19.57
N ARG A 38 7.86 -20.49 19.63
CA ARG A 38 8.60 -19.39 20.28
C ARG A 38 8.57 -18.15 19.40
N LEU A 39 8.69 -18.31 18.08
CA LEU A 39 8.54 -17.20 17.13
C LEU A 39 7.12 -16.66 17.18
N ASN A 40 6.09 -17.52 17.15
CA ASN A 40 4.68 -17.09 17.21
C ASN A 40 4.41 -16.27 18.49
N ARG A 41 4.86 -16.77 19.65
CA ARG A 41 4.74 -16.05 20.93
C ARG A 41 5.48 -14.70 20.92
N ARG A 42 6.71 -14.66 20.38
CA ARG A 42 7.51 -13.43 20.32
C ARG A 42 6.88 -12.42 19.36
N SER A 43 6.41 -12.85 18.20
CA SER A 43 5.74 -11.99 17.21
C SER A 43 4.51 -11.33 17.79
N ARG A 44 3.62 -12.09 18.43
CA ARG A 44 2.42 -11.53 19.09
C ARG A 44 2.79 -10.43 20.08
N ARG A 45 3.80 -10.66 20.92
CA ARG A 45 4.28 -9.66 21.89
C ARG A 45 4.86 -8.41 21.22
N VAL A 46 5.72 -8.58 20.21
CA VAL A 46 6.35 -7.44 19.50
C VAL A 46 5.29 -6.64 18.76
N LEU A 47 4.42 -7.30 18.01
CA LEU A 47 3.35 -6.66 17.23
C LEU A 47 2.33 -5.98 18.15
N GLY A 48 1.96 -6.58 19.27
CA GLY A 48 1.13 -5.93 20.29
C GLY A 48 1.75 -4.62 20.80
N LYS A 49 3.05 -4.63 21.14
CA LYS A 49 3.76 -3.40 21.57
C LYS A 49 3.82 -2.34 20.47
N LEU A 50 4.12 -2.73 19.23
CA LEU A 50 4.16 -1.81 18.09
C LEU A 50 2.77 -1.25 17.76
N GLY A 51 1.71 -2.06 17.87
CA GLY A 51 0.32 -1.65 17.65
C GLY A 51 -0.16 -0.61 18.66
N MET A 52 0.31 -0.68 19.91
CA MET A 52 0.02 0.34 20.93
C MET A 52 0.78 1.66 20.69
N LYS A 53 1.87 1.62 19.91
CA LYS A 53 2.81 2.73 19.71
C LYS A 53 3.27 2.80 18.25
N PRO A 54 2.35 2.97 17.29
CA PRO A 54 2.63 2.78 15.86
C PRO A 54 3.61 3.80 15.28
N SER A 55 3.75 4.97 15.91
CA SER A 55 4.68 6.03 15.49
C SER A 55 6.03 5.98 16.20
N GLU A 56 6.21 5.11 17.18
CA GLU A 56 7.47 5.01 17.93
C GLU A 56 8.48 4.10 17.25
N SER A 57 9.76 4.35 17.51
CA SER A 57 10.83 3.43 17.10
C SER A 57 10.71 2.08 17.84
N ILE A 58 11.21 0.99 17.24
CA ILE A 58 11.25 -0.33 17.88
C ILE A 58 11.85 -0.27 19.30
N PRO A 59 13.00 0.41 19.55
CA PRO A 59 13.54 0.53 20.90
C PRO A 59 12.59 1.18 21.91
N THR A 60 11.95 2.29 21.52
CA THR A 60 11.03 3.04 22.39
C THR A 60 9.76 2.24 22.68
N ALA A 61 9.21 1.57 21.66
CA ALA A 61 8.04 0.72 21.81
C ALA A 61 8.31 -0.53 22.65
N CYS A 62 9.50 -1.11 22.52
CA CYS A 62 9.86 -2.35 23.21
C CYS A 62 10.19 -2.15 24.70
N GLY A 63 10.65 -0.96 25.11
CA GLY A 63 10.81 -0.59 26.52
C GLY A 63 12.00 -1.26 27.23
N GLY A 64 13.13 -1.45 26.54
CA GLY A 64 14.35 -2.00 27.13
C GLY A 64 15.28 -2.67 26.12
N TRP A 65 16.57 -2.79 26.46
CA TRP A 65 17.59 -3.31 25.54
C TRP A 65 17.35 -4.77 25.15
N ASP A 66 17.04 -5.64 26.11
CA ASP A 66 16.83 -7.06 25.84
C ASP A 66 15.61 -7.30 24.94
N GLU A 67 14.53 -6.54 25.16
CA GLU A 67 13.31 -6.61 24.35
C GLU A 67 13.53 -6.06 22.94
N THR A 68 14.30 -4.97 22.83
CA THR A 68 14.71 -4.39 21.54
C THR A 68 15.53 -5.38 20.73
N ARG A 69 16.54 -6.01 21.35
CA ARG A 69 17.38 -7.02 20.70
C ARG A 69 16.58 -8.24 20.29
N ALA A 70 15.62 -8.67 21.10
CA ALA A 70 14.72 -9.76 20.76
C ALA A 70 13.81 -9.41 19.57
N ALA A 71 13.31 -8.17 19.47
CA ALA A 71 12.53 -7.70 18.33
C ALA A 71 13.36 -7.69 17.04
N TYR A 72 14.60 -7.17 17.07
CA TYR A 72 15.47 -7.21 15.90
C TYR A 72 15.81 -8.65 15.47
N ARG A 73 16.14 -9.54 16.42
CA ARG A 73 16.38 -10.96 16.13
C ARG A 73 15.17 -11.68 15.54
N LEU A 74 13.95 -11.25 15.89
CA LEU A 74 12.72 -11.76 15.30
C LEU A 74 12.62 -11.32 13.83
N LEU A 75 12.80 -10.01 13.56
CA LEU A 75 12.69 -9.45 12.22
C LEU A 75 13.80 -9.95 11.26
N ASP A 76 14.90 -10.46 11.82
CA ASP A 76 16.02 -11.05 11.09
C ASP A 76 15.83 -12.56 10.81
N GLN A 77 14.70 -13.16 11.16
CA GLN A 77 14.41 -14.56 10.84
C GLN A 77 13.85 -14.72 9.43
N ASP A 78 14.43 -15.62 8.63
CA ASP A 78 13.93 -15.97 7.30
C ASP A 78 12.46 -16.44 7.29
N ARG A 79 12.02 -17.03 8.41
CA ARG A 79 10.64 -17.51 8.59
C ARG A 79 9.63 -16.37 8.78
N VAL A 80 10.08 -15.18 9.15
CA VAL A 80 9.26 -14.00 9.44
C VAL A 80 9.16 -13.17 8.16
N THR A 81 8.28 -13.59 7.27
CA THR A 81 8.00 -12.87 6.02
C THR A 81 6.76 -11.99 6.17
N ALA A 82 6.65 -10.92 5.36
CA ALA A 82 5.47 -10.05 5.36
C ALA A 82 4.17 -10.85 5.16
N LYS A 83 4.17 -11.81 4.21
CA LYS A 83 3.03 -12.70 3.95
C LYS A 83 2.60 -13.49 5.19
N ARG A 84 3.56 -14.10 5.93
CA ARG A 84 3.23 -14.91 7.11
C ARG A 84 2.82 -14.06 8.31
N VAL A 85 3.37 -12.85 8.43
CA VAL A 85 2.96 -11.88 9.46
C VAL A 85 1.55 -11.37 9.22
N LEU A 86 1.17 -11.12 7.96
CA LEU A 86 -0.15 -10.61 7.59
C LEU A 86 -1.23 -11.69 7.44
N ALA A 87 -0.88 -12.97 7.29
CA ALA A 87 -1.85 -14.04 7.07
C ALA A 87 -3.02 -14.05 8.09
N PRO A 88 -2.79 -13.94 9.42
CA PRO A 88 -3.88 -13.82 10.39
C PRO A 88 -4.80 -12.62 10.16
N HIS A 89 -4.24 -11.47 9.79
CA HIS A 89 -5.02 -10.27 9.49
C HIS A 89 -5.89 -10.45 8.25
N VAL A 90 -5.38 -11.15 7.24
CA VAL A 90 -6.15 -11.52 6.04
C VAL A 90 -7.31 -12.45 6.44
N GLU A 91 -7.05 -13.49 7.24
CA GLU A 91 -8.09 -14.40 7.76
C GLU A 91 -9.20 -13.63 8.50
N ARG A 92 -8.84 -12.70 9.39
CA ARG A 92 -9.81 -11.85 10.12
C ARG A 92 -10.54 -10.88 9.20
N THR A 93 -9.88 -10.38 8.17
CA THR A 93 -10.51 -9.52 7.17
C THR A 93 -11.57 -10.30 6.40
N GLU A 94 -11.27 -11.53 5.96
CA GLU A 94 -12.22 -12.43 5.31
C GLU A 94 -13.41 -12.79 6.23
N GLU A 95 -13.16 -13.01 7.53
CA GLU A 95 -14.23 -13.17 8.53
C GLU A 95 -15.15 -11.94 8.59
N ARG A 96 -14.58 -10.72 8.63
CA ARG A 96 -15.35 -9.48 8.63
C ARG A 96 -16.18 -9.31 7.36
N LEU A 97 -15.66 -9.74 6.20
CA LEU A 97 -16.41 -9.60 4.93
C LEU A 97 -17.76 -10.30 4.96
N ARG A 98 -17.86 -11.48 5.62
CA ARG A 98 -19.08 -12.29 5.71
C ARG A 98 -20.26 -11.58 6.37
N ALA A 99 -20.00 -10.54 7.16
CA ALA A 99 -21.04 -9.75 7.82
C ALA A 99 -21.68 -8.70 6.88
N HIS A 100 -21.21 -8.58 5.64
CA HIS A 100 -21.65 -7.55 4.71
C HIS A 100 -22.19 -8.16 3.41
N GLU A 101 -23.30 -7.60 2.92
CA GLU A 101 -23.88 -7.97 1.63
C GLU A 101 -22.99 -7.52 0.46
N ARG A 102 -22.29 -6.38 0.60
CA ARG A 102 -21.41 -5.83 -0.42
C ARG A 102 -20.11 -5.30 0.17
N VAL A 103 -19.00 -5.60 -0.49
CA VAL A 103 -17.66 -5.11 -0.13
C VAL A 103 -16.95 -4.60 -1.36
N LEU A 104 -16.25 -3.47 -1.22
CA LEU A 104 -15.42 -2.88 -2.25
C LEU A 104 -13.95 -3.28 -1.99
N CYS A 105 -13.34 -3.96 -2.95
CA CYS A 105 -11.95 -4.41 -2.92
C CYS A 105 -11.10 -3.44 -3.76
N ILE A 106 -10.53 -2.43 -3.11
CA ILE A 106 -9.81 -1.33 -3.75
C ILE A 106 -8.34 -1.69 -3.91
N GLN A 107 -7.83 -1.60 -5.14
CA GLN A 107 -6.41 -1.71 -5.44
C GLN A 107 -5.82 -0.39 -5.90
N ASP A 108 -4.61 -0.10 -5.41
CA ASP A 108 -3.80 1.02 -5.88
C ASP A 108 -2.30 0.70 -5.67
N THR A 109 -1.40 1.45 -6.29
CA THR A 109 0.04 1.29 -6.09
C THR A 109 0.61 2.51 -5.35
N THR A 110 1.36 2.26 -4.28
CA THR A 110 2.11 3.30 -3.56
C THR A 110 3.61 3.00 -3.49
N GLU A 111 4.39 4.03 -3.18
CA GLU A 111 5.84 3.96 -3.05
C GLU A 111 6.25 4.05 -1.57
N LEU A 112 7.12 3.14 -1.14
CA LEU A 112 7.82 3.22 0.13
C LEU A 112 9.22 3.82 -0.10
N ASP A 113 9.36 5.13 0.13
CA ASP A 113 10.61 5.87 -0.13
C ASP A 113 11.65 5.66 0.97
N TYR A 114 12.76 5.02 0.61
CA TYR A 114 13.91 4.76 1.46
C TYR A 114 15.19 5.35 0.86
N THR A 115 15.09 6.47 0.14
CA THR A 115 16.21 7.06 -0.60
C THR A 115 17.43 7.28 0.30
N THR A 116 17.22 7.73 1.53
CA THR A 116 18.29 7.95 2.51
C THR A 116 19.00 6.67 2.95
N LYS A 117 18.42 5.49 2.70
CA LYS A 117 18.94 4.17 3.08
C LYS A 117 19.59 3.42 1.91
N LYS A 118 19.65 4.03 0.72
CA LYS A 118 20.38 3.49 -0.43
C LYS A 118 21.82 3.12 -0.03
N GLY A 119 22.26 1.91 -0.41
CA GLY A 119 23.58 1.37 -0.09
C GLY A 119 23.75 0.87 1.35
N ARG A 120 22.77 1.10 2.24
CA ARG A 120 22.75 0.58 3.62
C ARG A 120 21.70 -0.50 3.84
N MET A 121 20.67 -0.53 3.00
CA MET A 121 19.58 -1.50 3.03
C MET A 121 19.55 -2.27 1.72
N ASN A 122 19.56 -3.59 1.84
CA ASN A 122 19.46 -4.50 0.70
C ASN A 122 18.02 -4.56 0.17
N GLY A 123 17.87 -4.95 -1.10
CA GLY A 123 16.55 -5.17 -1.71
C GLY A 123 15.82 -3.91 -2.18
N LEU A 124 16.41 -2.72 -2.02
CA LEU A 124 15.86 -1.47 -2.56
C LEU A 124 16.16 -1.33 -4.06
N GLY A 125 15.25 -0.69 -4.80
CA GLY A 125 15.40 -0.38 -6.22
C GLY A 125 14.97 1.05 -6.56
N PRO A 126 15.22 1.54 -7.79
CA PRO A 126 14.75 2.85 -8.21
C PRO A 126 13.22 2.93 -8.24
N LEU A 127 12.69 4.10 -7.85
CA LEU A 127 11.26 4.43 -7.92
C LEU A 127 10.93 5.10 -9.26
N ASN A 128 10.13 6.16 -9.25
CA ASN A 128 9.79 6.96 -10.43
C ASN A 128 10.96 7.80 -10.99
N TYR A 129 12.04 7.98 -10.22
CA TYR A 129 13.29 8.61 -10.65
C TYR A 129 14.50 7.78 -10.21
N GLU A 130 15.58 7.77 -10.99
CA GLU A 130 16.83 7.04 -10.67
C GLU A 130 17.49 7.52 -9.36
N SER A 131 17.21 8.76 -8.95
CA SER A 131 17.68 9.33 -7.68
C SER A 131 16.86 8.86 -6.47
N ARG A 132 15.62 8.39 -6.67
CA ARG A 132 14.72 7.93 -5.61
C ARG A 132 14.74 6.41 -5.49
N TRP A 133 14.93 5.91 -4.27
CA TRP A 133 15.13 4.48 -4.02
C TRP A 133 14.18 3.97 -2.95
N GLY A 134 13.60 2.81 -3.17
CA GLY A 134 12.52 2.30 -2.32
C GLY A 134 11.95 0.97 -2.77
N LEU A 135 10.72 0.73 -2.36
CA LEU A 135 9.89 -0.41 -2.74
C LEU A 135 8.55 0.11 -3.28
N TYR A 136 7.91 -0.65 -4.16
CA TYR A 136 6.51 -0.47 -4.49
C TYR A 136 5.67 -1.41 -3.64
N LEU A 137 4.51 -0.92 -3.21
CA LEU A 137 3.49 -1.67 -2.48
C LEU A 137 2.17 -1.54 -3.22
N HIS A 138 1.55 -2.68 -3.52
CA HIS A 138 0.26 -2.76 -4.16
C HIS A 138 -0.69 -3.58 -3.28
N PRO A 139 -1.43 -2.92 -2.36
CA PRO A 139 -2.36 -3.58 -1.47
C PRO A 139 -3.76 -3.70 -2.09
N THR A 140 -4.50 -4.72 -1.64
CA THR A 140 -5.95 -4.83 -1.82
C THR A 140 -6.63 -4.47 -0.51
N LEU A 141 -7.27 -3.32 -0.44
CA LEU A 141 -8.00 -2.85 0.74
C LEU A 141 -9.50 -3.16 0.61
N ALA A 142 -10.06 -3.90 1.56
CA ALA A 142 -11.49 -4.14 1.65
C ALA A 142 -12.18 -3.05 2.46
N VAL A 143 -13.23 -2.45 1.90
CA VAL A 143 -14.05 -1.43 2.56
C VAL A 143 -15.54 -1.67 2.30
N THR A 144 -16.40 -1.22 3.20
CA THR A 144 -17.86 -1.19 2.97
C THR A 144 -18.23 -0.06 1.99
N PRO A 145 -19.45 -0.08 1.39
CA PRO A 145 -19.97 1.06 0.63
C PRO A 145 -20.01 2.38 1.42
N ASP A 146 -20.17 2.29 2.75
CA ASP A 146 -20.13 3.42 3.68
C ASP A 146 -18.70 3.86 4.04
N ARG A 147 -17.68 3.33 3.33
CA ARG A 147 -16.25 3.67 3.46
C ARG A 147 -15.64 3.23 4.80
N ILE A 148 -16.20 2.22 5.44
CA ILE A 148 -15.65 1.65 6.67
C ILE A 148 -14.59 0.62 6.28
N PRO A 149 -13.34 0.75 6.76
CA PRO A 149 -12.28 -0.19 6.43
C PRO A 149 -12.48 -1.54 7.14
N LEU A 150 -12.50 -2.61 6.36
CA LEU A 150 -12.61 -3.99 6.85
C LEU A 150 -11.24 -4.66 7.00
N GLY A 151 -10.23 -4.20 6.27
CA GLY A 151 -8.86 -4.70 6.38
C GLY A 151 -8.18 -4.88 5.02
N VAL A 152 -7.04 -5.56 5.02
CA VAL A 152 -6.20 -5.76 3.83
C VAL A 152 -6.30 -7.23 3.45
N LEU A 153 -6.60 -7.51 2.19
CA LEU A 153 -6.76 -8.87 1.66
C LEU A 153 -5.47 -9.42 1.10
N ASP A 154 -4.66 -8.56 0.46
CA ASP A 154 -3.36 -8.96 -0.10
C ASP A 154 -2.42 -7.75 -0.18
N THR A 155 -1.13 -8.04 -0.28
CA THR A 155 -0.09 -7.05 -0.56
C THR A 155 0.96 -7.63 -1.49
N HIS A 156 1.13 -7.02 -2.67
CA HIS A 156 2.25 -7.30 -3.54
C HIS A 156 3.35 -6.24 -3.36
N THR A 157 4.59 -6.66 -3.06
CA THR A 157 5.73 -5.75 -2.84
C THR A 157 6.89 -6.11 -3.74
N TRP A 158 7.48 -5.14 -4.42
CA TRP A 158 8.63 -5.36 -5.30
C TRP A 158 9.58 -4.15 -5.36
N ALA A 159 10.76 -4.40 -5.90
CA ALA A 159 11.74 -3.38 -6.23
C ALA A 159 12.11 -3.49 -7.71
N ARG A 160 12.21 -2.36 -8.41
CA ARG A 160 12.71 -2.36 -9.80
C ARG A 160 14.21 -2.62 -9.82
N LYS A 161 14.71 -3.19 -10.92
CA LYS A 161 16.16 -3.33 -11.15
C LYS A 161 16.74 -1.97 -11.61
N PRO A 162 17.90 -1.53 -11.08
CA PRO A 162 18.57 -0.31 -11.53
C PRO A 162 18.83 -0.29 -13.04
N GLY A 163 18.76 0.90 -13.65
CA GLY A 163 19.09 1.11 -15.07
C GLY A 163 18.04 0.62 -16.06
N ARG A 164 16.85 0.23 -15.59
CA ARG A 164 15.71 -0.15 -16.45
C ARG A 164 14.65 0.94 -16.60
N LEU A 165 14.82 2.09 -15.94
CA LEU A 165 13.88 3.20 -16.05
C LEU A 165 13.97 3.82 -17.45
N GLY A 166 12.83 4.05 -18.09
CA GLY A 166 12.77 4.65 -19.43
C GLY A 166 13.25 3.78 -20.59
N GLN A 167 13.60 2.51 -20.35
CA GLN A 167 13.88 1.57 -21.43
C GLN A 167 12.58 1.18 -22.14
N ASP A 168 12.60 1.21 -23.47
CA ASP A 168 11.49 0.68 -24.27
C ASP A 168 11.32 -0.81 -23.98
N LYS A 169 10.14 -1.15 -23.48
CA LYS A 169 9.76 -2.54 -23.21
C LYS A 169 8.88 -3.00 -24.36
N ALA A 170 9.26 -4.10 -25.01
CA ALA A 170 8.44 -4.69 -26.07
C ALA A 170 7.02 -4.97 -25.55
N ALA A 171 6.01 -4.53 -26.31
CA ALA A 171 4.60 -4.73 -25.96
C ALA A 171 4.22 -6.23 -25.92
N SER A 172 4.91 -7.04 -26.74
CA SER A 172 4.71 -8.49 -26.89
C SER A 172 5.24 -9.35 -25.75
N ARG A 173 5.86 -8.76 -24.71
CA ARG A 173 6.32 -9.55 -23.55
C ARG A 173 5.13 -10.24 -22.87
N PRO A 174 5.34 -11.45 -22.31
CA PRO A 174 4.34 -12.12 -21.49
C PRO A 174 3.83 -11.20 -20.37
N LEU A 175 2.57 -11.36 -19.98
CA LEU A 175 1.94 -10.53 -18.95
C LEU A 175 2.71 -10.64 -17.63
N GLU A 176 3.14 -11.85 -17.28
CA GLU A 176 3.85 -12.22 -16.06
C GLU A 176 5.20 -11.48 -15.91
N GLU A 177 5.78 -11.01 -17.01
CA GLU A 177 7.01 -10.21 -17.01
C GLU A 177 6.76 -8.69 -16.91
N LYS A 178 5.49 -8.28 -16.89
CA LYS A 178 5.07 -6.89 -16.79
C LYS A 178 4.67 -6.61 -15.35
N GLU A 179 5.04 -5.44 -14.86
CA GLU A 179 4.57 -4.95 -13.55
C GLU A 179 3.03 -4.86 -13.54
N SER A 180 2.38 -4.70 -14.69
CA SER A 180 0.91 -4.68 -14.81
C SER A 180 0.23 -6.00 -14.47
N ALA A 181 0.96 -7.14 -14.41
CA ALA A 181 0.40 -8.43 -13.98
C ALA A 181 -0.27 -8.36 -12.61
N ARG A 182 0.24 -7.51 -11.71
CA ARG A 182 -0.30 -7.33 -10.36
C ARG A 182 -1.80 -7.02 -10.31
N TRP A 183 -2.32 -6.30 -11.30
CA TRP A 183 -3.75 -5.97 -11.38
C TRP A 183 -4.59 -7.19 -11.76
N VAL A 184 -4.06 -8.05 -12.64
CA VAL A 184 -4.73 -9.28 -13.07
C VAL A 184 -4.66 -10.33 -11.96
N GLU A 185 -3.49 -10.51 -11.35
CA GLU A 185 -3.31 -11.35 -10.16
C GLU A 185 -4.20 -10.89 -9.00
N GLY A 186 -4.28 -9.58 -8.79
CA GLY A 186 -5.12 -8.94 -7.79
C GLY A 186 -6.61 -9.21 -7.99
N PHE A 187 -7.09 -9.03 -9.22
CA PHE A 187 -8.48 -9.37 -9.58
C PHE A 187 -8.75 -10.86 -9.41
N ALA A 188 -7.85 -11.75 -9.86
CA ALA A 188 -8.00 -13.20 -9.71
C ALA A 188 -8.14 -13.62 -8.24
N GLN A 189 -7.38 -13.01 -7.33
CA GLN A 189 -7.51 -13.25 -5.89
C GLN A 189 -8.88 -12.82 -5.35
N VAL A 190 -9.37 -11.64 -5.74
CA VAL A 190 -10.71 -11.17 -5.35
C VAL A 190 -11.80 -12.07 -5.92
N ASN A 191 -11.63 -12.56 -7.15
CA ASN A 191 -12.58 -13.47 -7.77
C ASN A 191 -12.64 -14.83 -7.06
N ALA A 192 -11.48 -15.40 -6.71
CA ALA A 192 -11.43 -16.63 -5.90
C ALA A 192 -12.08 -16.44 -4.53
N LEU A 193 -11.94 -15.24 -3.92
CA LEU A 193 -12.59 -14.93 -2.66
C LEU A 193 -14.11 -14.78 -2.81
N ALA A 194 -14.60 -14.23 -3.93
CA ALA A 194 -16.03 -14.13 -4.21
C ALA A 194 -16.69 -15.52 -4.32
N GLU A 195 -16.00 -16.49 -4.94
CA GLU A 195 -16.45 -17.89 -4.98
C GLU A 195 -16.57 -18.51 -3.58
N ALA A 196 -15.67 -18.16 -2.66
CA ALA A 196 -15.69 -18.63 -1.28
C ALA A 196 -16.71 -17.89 -0.38
N LEU A 197 -17.24 -16.75 -0.83
CA LEU A 197 -18.14 -15.88 -0.09
C LEU A 197 -19.43 -15.61 -0.88
N PRO A 198 -20.27 -16.63 -1.15
CA PRO A 198 -21.43 -16.49 -2.04
C PRO A 198 -22.49 -15.49 -1.54
N ASP A 199 -22.56 -15.26 -0.23
CA ASP A 199 -23.50 -14.32 0.40
C ASP A 199 -22.96 -12.87 0.43
N THR A 200 -21.70 -12.65 0.05
CA THR A 200 -21.05 -11.33 0.04
C THR A 200 -20.63 -10.96 -1.38
N ARG A 201 -21.28 -9.96 -1.97
CA ARG A 201 -20.93 -9.47 -3.30
C ARG A 201 -19.66 -8.61 -3.24
N LEU A 202 -18.57 -9.12 -3.78
CA LEU A 202 -17.30 -8.39 -3.90
C LEU A 202 -17.27 -7.56 -5.19
N THR A 203 -16.81 -6.31 -5.09
CA THR A 203 -16.53 -5.44 -6.24
C THR A 203 -15.07 -5.04 -6.25
N TYR A 204 -14.31 -5.54 -7.22
CA TYR A 204 -12.95 -5.11 -7.49
C TYR A 204 -12.94 -3.68 -8.04
N ILE A 205 -12.11 -2.81 -7.48
CA ILE A 205 -11.99 -1.40 -7.90
C ILE A 205 -10.56 -1.08 -8.24
N ALA A 206 -10.34 -0.55 -9.44
CA ALA A 206 -9.04 -0.07 -9.90
C ALA A 206 -9.16 1.28 -10.61
N ASP A 207 -8.08 2.05 -10.55
CA ASP A 207 -7.96 3.30 -11.28
C ASP A 207 -7.66 3.04 -12.77
N ARG A 208 -7.24 4.07 -13.51
CA ARG A 208 -6.99 3.96 -14.96
C ARG A 208 -5.83 3.03 -15.31
N GLU A 209 -4.89 2.81 -14.41
CA GLU A 209 -3.77 1.89 -14.65
C GLU A 209 -4.24 0.43 -14.70
N GLY A 210 -5.38 0.13 -14.08
CA GLY A 210 -6.04 -1.18 -14.16
C GLY A 210 -6.84 -1.44 -15.43
N ASP A 211 -6.96 -0.49 -16.38
CA ASP A 211 -7.66 -0.67 -17.67
C ASP A 211 -6.83 -1.54 -18.63
N LEU A 212 -6.71 -2.82 -18.29
CA LEU A 212 -5.95 -3.84 -19.01
C LEU A 212 -6.92 -4.82 -19.68
N TYR A 213 -6.70 -5.12 -20.97
CA TYR A 213 -7.55 -6.07 -21.69
C TYR A 213 -7.57 -7.44 -21.00
N ASP A 214 -6.41 -7.91 -20.54
CA ASP A 214 -6.25 -9.20 -19.85
C ASP A 214 -7.14 -9.31 -18.60
N LEU A 215 -7.36 -8.22 -17.86
CA LEU A 215 -8.25 -8.22 -16.69
C LEU A 215 -9.68 -8.58 -17.08
N PHE A 216 -10.17 -8.09 -18.23
CA PHE A 216 -11.54 -8.36 -18.70
C PHE A 216 -11.68 -9.74 -19.34
N VAL A 217 -10.61 -10.30 -19.89
CA VAL A 217 -10.59 -11.68 -20.41
C VAL A 217 -10.62 -12.68 -19.25
N GLU A 218 -9.84 -12.42 -18.21
CA GLU A 218 -9.81 -13.20 -16.96
C GLU A 218 -11.04 -12.94 -16.05
N ALA A 219 -11.95 -12.06 -16.47
CA ALA A 219 -13.24 -11.82 -15.82
C ALA A 219 -14.44 -12.52 -16.49
N PRO A 220 -14.43 -13.83 -16.81
CA PRO A 220 -15.69 -14.51 -17.05
C PRO A 220 -16.54 -14.35 -15.79
N CYS A 221 -17.76 -13.88 -15.97
CA CYS A 221 -18.69 -13.54 -14.90
C CYS A 221 -19.66 -14.72 -14.69
N PRO A 222 -19.39 -15.65 -13.77
CA PRO A 222 -20.44 -16.52 -13.24
C PRO A 222 -21.34 -15.71 -12.30
N ASP A 223 -22.52 -16.26 -11.99
CA ASP A 223 -23.42 -15.72 -10.95
C ASP A 223 -22.69 -15.49 -9.60
N HIS A 224 -21.57 -16.19 -9.40
CA HIS A 224 -20.74 -16.19 -8.18
C HIS A 224 -19.39 -15.45 -8.31
N GLY A 225 -19.11 -14.77 -9.42
CA GLY A 225 -17.85 -14.04 -9.64
C GLY A 225 -17.85 -12.65 -9.01
N ALA A 226 -16.65 -12.08 -8.82
CA ALA A 226 -16.52 -10.69 -8.37
C ALA A 226 -16.97 -9.71 -9.46
N ASP A 227 -17.68 -8.65 -9.05
CA ASP A 227 -17.91 -7.49 -9.91
C ASP A 227 -16.60 -6.71 -10.10
N TRP A 228 -16.55 -5.86 -11.12
CA TRP A 228 -15.43 -4.94 -11.33
C TRP A 228 -15.89 -3.53 -11.67
N LEU A 229 -15.13 -2.54 -11.17
CA LEU A 229 -15.25 -1.13 -11.47
C LEU A 229 -13.85 -0.58 -11.79
N VAL A 230 -13.55 -0.48 -13.08
CA VAL A 230 -12.26 0.01 -13.56
C VAL A 230 -12.47 1.33 -14.29
N ARG A 231 -11.66 2.34 -13.95
CA ARG A 231 -11.72 3.62 -14.65
C ARG A 231 -11.10 3.47 -16.04
N GLY A 232 -11.88 3.72 -17.10
CA GLY A 232 -11.35 3.67 -18.46
C GLY A 232 -10.22 4.69 -18.69
N GLN A 233 -9.08 4.22 -19.20
CA GLN A 233 -7.97 5.02 -19.72
C GLN A 233 -8.16 5.29 -21.22
N TYR A 234 -8.55 4.26 -21.97
CA TYR A 234 -8.61 4.31 -23.43
C TYR A 234 -10.04 4.55 -23.92
N HIS A 235 -10.32 5.79 -24.31
CA HIS A 235 -11.65 6.20 -24.77
C HIS A 235 -12.02 5.69 -26.18
N GLU A 236 -11.06 5.12 -26.91
CA GLU A 236 -11.22 4.63 -28.28
C GLU A 236 -11.45 3.10 -28.35
N ARG A 237 -11.72 2.45 -27.21
CA ARG A 237 -12.03 1.01 -27.18
C ARG A 237 -13.17 0.71 -28.15
N ARG A 238 -12.90 -0.12 -29.16
CA ARG A 238 -13.89 -0.54 -30.15
C ARG A 238 -14.81 -1.60 -29.58
N LEU A 239 -16.10 -1.45 -29.84
CA LEU A 239 -17.14 -2.40 -29.54
C LEU A 239 -17.36 -3.33 -30.75
N SER A 240 -18.08 -4.43 -30.53
CA SER A 240 -18.40 -5.42 -31.57
C SER A 240 -19.24 -4.85 -32.73
N ASP A 241 -19.97 -3.76 -32.49
CA ASP A 241 -20.76 -3.05 -33.50
C ASP A 241 -19.94 -2.00 -34.29
N GLY A 242 -18.63 -1.94 -34.06
CA GLY A 242 -17.70 -1.04 -34.76
C GLY A 242 -17.59 0.36 -34.16
N ARG A 243 -18.49 0.76 -33.25
CA ARG A 243 -18.40 2.04 -32.53
C ARG A 243 -17.31 2.01 -31.47
N THR A 244 -16.87 3.18 -31.06
CA THR A 244 -16.06 3.35 -29.85
C THR A 244 -16.96 3.34 -28.61
N LEU A 245 -16.40 2.94 -27.46
CA LEU A 245 -17.08 3.02 -26.17
C LEU A 245 -17.60 4.43 -25.90
N ARG A 246 -16.85 5.47 -26.31
CA ARG A 246 -17.26 6.87 -26.14
C ARG A 246 -18.50 7.22 -26.95
N GLU A 247 -18.58 6.79 -28.21
CA GLU A 247 -19.75 7.02 -29.07
C GLU A 247 -20.98 6.33 -28.47
N ALA A 248 -20.85 5.06 -28.08
CA ALA A 248 -21.95 4.32 -27.46
C ALA A 248 -22.42 4.96 -26.13
N LEU A 249 -21.50 5.48 -25.32
CA LEU A 249 -21.84 6.18 -24.07
C LEU A 249 -22.47 7.56 -24.30
N ALA A 250 -22.15 8.24 -25.41
CA ALA A 250 -22.77 9.52 -25.76
C ALA A 250 -24.24 9.35 -26.15
N ASP A 251 -24.56 8.24 -26.81
CA ASP A 251 -25.94 7.89 -27.21
C ASP A 251 -26.75 7.30 -26.04
N ALA A 252 -26.09 6.82 -24.99
CA ALA A 252 -26.75 6.19 -23.87
C ALA A 252 -27.56 7.23 -23.04
N PRO A 253 -28.81 6.90 -22.63
CA PRO A 253 -29.57 7.78 -21.77
C PRO A 253 -28.83 7.96 -20.44
N GLY A 254 -28.46 9.20 -20.12
CA GLY A 254 -27.77 9.52 -18.88
C GLY A 254 -28.63 9.14 -17.68
N ARG A 255 -28.23 8.09 -16.95
CA ARG A 255 -28.95 7.66 -15.73
C ARG A 255 -28.62 8.53 -14.52
N THR A 256 -27.40 9.04 -14.43
CA THR A 256 -26.95 9.93 -13.34
C THR A 256 -25.75 10.74 -13.84
N ARG A 257 -25.68 12.02 -13.48
CA ARG A 257 -24.51 12.88 -13.72
C ARG A 257 -24.07 13.47 -12.38
N GLN A 258 -22.90 13.08 -11.90
CA GLN A 258 -22.24 13.76 -10.79
C GLN A 258 -21.08 14.59 -11.32
N THR A 259 -21.10 15.88 -11.03
CA THR A 259 -19.97 16.79 -11.24
C THR A 259 -19.23 16.94 -9.92
N GLY A 260 -18.04 16.35 -9.82
CA GLY A 260 -17.11 16.62 -8.73
C GLY A 260 -16.40 17.96 -8.93
N PRO A 261 -15.82 18.56 -7.87
CA PRO A 261 -14.95 19.72 -8.04
C PRO A 261 -13.82 19.35 -9.00
N SER A 262 -13.65 20.16 -10.05
CA SER A 262 -12.48 20.11 -10.93
C SER A 262 -11.24 20.12 -10.04
N ARG A 263 -10.42 19.06 -10.08
CA ARG A 263 -9.07 19.13 -9.53
C ARG A 263 -8.40 20.30 -10.26
N ARG A 264 -8.12 21.40 -9.54
CA ARG A 264 -7.20 22.42 -10.05
C ARG A 264 -5.98 21.66 -10.57
N ALA A 265 -5.64 21.88 -11.83
CA ALA A 265 -4.41 21.35 -12.39
C ALA A 265 -3.28 21.67 -11.41
N ALA A 266 -2.51 20.67 -11.00
CA ALA A 266 -1.24 20.93 -10.35
C ALA A 266 -0.47 21.89 -11.26
N PRO A 267 0.08 23.01 -10.76
CA PRO A 267 0.82 23.93 -11.60
C PRO A 267 1.92 23.12 -12.29
N GLN A 268 1.87 23.12 -13.63
CA GLN A 268 2.98 22.66 -14.44
C GLN A 268 4.20 23.47 -14.00
N GLY A 269 5.30 22.79 -13.71
CA GLY A 269 6.52 23.38 -13.14
C GLY A 269 6.94 24.62 -13.92
N GLY A 270 6.65 25.79 -13.36
CA GLY A 270 7.36 27.02 -13.64
C GLY A 270 8.61 26.99 -12.78
N ALA A 271 9.77 27.20 -13.40
CA ALA A 271 11.01 27.43 -12.70
C ALA A 271 10.80 28.51 -11.63
N CYS A 272 10.97 28.14 -10.35
CA CYS A 272 11.15 29.14 -9.30
C CYS A 272 12.59 29.64 -9.41
N ASP A 273 12.78 30.75 -10.10
CA ASP A 273 13.95 31.60 -9.90
C ASP A 273 13.93 32.10 -8.45
N LEU A 274 14.80 31.52 -7.62
CA LEU A 274 15.06 32.00 -6.28
C LEU A 274 16.21 33.00 -6.33
N GLU A 275 15.92 34.23 -6.76
CA GLU A 275 16.71 35.40 -6.36
C GLU A 275 16.05 36.03 -5.12
N GLY A 276 16.66 35.79 -3.94
CA GLY A 276 16.29 36.39 -2.67
C GLY A 276 17.26 35.97 -1.56
N PRO A 277 17.70 36.88 -0.68
CA PRO A 277 18.94 36.72 0.08
C PRO A 277 18.82 35.67 1.18
N ALA A 278 19.92 34.91 1.36
CA ALA A 278 20.03 33.85 2.36
C ALA A 278 19.85 34.37 3.80
N PRO A 279 19.10 33.66 4.66
CA PRO A 279 19.02 34.00 6.07
C PRO A 279 20.35 33.69 6.79
N SER A 280 20.78 34.64 7.61
CA SER A 280 21.99 34.60 8.42
C SER A 280 21.94 33.47 9.47
N ARG A 281 23.05 32.73 9.57
CA ARG A 281 23.28 31.69 10.58
C ARG A 281 23.41 32.31 11.98
N PRO A 282 22.82 31.74 13.05
CA PRO A 282 23.18 32.13 14.40
C PRO A 282 24.55 31.52 14.77
N SER A 283 25.40 32.38 15.33
CA SER A 283 26.75 32.10 15.82
C SER A 283 26.74 31.13 17.00
N ALA A 284 27.55 30.07 16.92
CA ALA A 284 27.85 29.19 18.05
C ALA A 284 28.70 29.94 19.09
N GLN A 285 28.14 30.14 20.28
CA GLN A 285 28.90 30.56 21.46
C GLN A 285 29.73 29.40 22.01
N GLN A 286 30.95 29.75 22.39
CA GLN A 286 32.00 28.88 22.91
C GLN A 286 31.62 28.34 24.30
N GLY A 287 31.60 27.01 24.44
CA GLY A 287 31.60 26.32 25.72
C GLY A 287 32.99 25.74 25.99
N HIS A 288 33.69 26.30 26.97
CA HIS A 288 35.00 25.86 27.44
C HIS A 288 35.01 24.38 27.86
N CYS A 289 35.97 23.61 27.34
CA CYS A 289 36.33 22.30 27.88
C CYS A 289 37.67 22.44 28.62
N HIS A 290 37.62 22.28 29.94
CA HIS A 290 38.80 22.24 30.81
C HIS A 290 39.62 20.96 30.53
N ARG A 291 40.91 21.16 30.25
CA ARG A 291 41.93 20.12 30.17
C ARG A 291 42.75 20.15 31.47
N ALA A 292 42.86 19.02 32.15
CA ALA A 292 43.84 18.82 33.22
C ALA A 292 44.82 17.71 32.79
N LEU A 293 46.10 18.11 32.63
CA LEU A 293 47.37 17.51 33.05
C LEU A 293 47.50 15.96 33.00
N GLY A 294 48.56 15.32 32.50
CA GLY A 294 49.89 15.75 32.08
C GLY A 294 50.86 14.55 31.97
N HIS A 295 52.02 14.76 31.35
CA HIS A 295 53.24 13.92 31.27
C HIS A 295 53.18 12.57 30.53
N GLY A 296 54.15 12.17 29.69
CA GLY A 296 55.41 12.79 29.29
C GLY A 296 56.13 11.96 28.20
N ASP A 297 56.97 12.65 27.43
CA ASP A 297 58.21 12.23 26.76
C ASP A 297 58.31 10.99 25.82
N ARG A 298 58.40 11.34 24.52
CA ARG A 298 59.55 11.11 23.60
C ARG A 298 59.81 9.71 22.96
N PRO A 299 60.55 9.69 21.82
CA PRO A 299 60.16 8.96 20.60
C PRO A 299 61.19 7.90 20.15
N SER A 300 61.07 7.46 18.88
CA SER A 300 61.94 6.60 18.05
C SER A 300 61.39 5.18 17.90
N GLN A 301 61.47 4.46 16.78
CA GLN A 301 62.10 4.64 15.47
C GLN A 301 61.50 3.56 14.55
N GLN A 302 61.54 3.82 13.23
CA GLN A 302 61.65 2.85 12.12
C GLN A 302 61.53 1.34 12.43
N ARG A 303 60.52 0.67 11.87
CA ARG A 303 60.61 -0.20 10.68
C ARG A 303 59.24 -0.70 10.27
#